data_AF-A0A1H1L4X7-F1
#
_entry.id   AF-A0A1H1L4X7-F1
#
_cell.length_a   1.000
_cell.length_b   1.000
_cell.length_c   1.000
_cell.angle_alpha   90.00
_cell.angle_beta   90.00
_cell.angle_gamma   90.00
#
_symmetry.space_group_name_H-M   'P 1'
#
loop_
_entity.id
_entity.type
_entity.pdbx_description
1 polymer ?
#
loop_
_entity_poly.entity_id
_entity_poly.type
_entity_poly.pdbx_seq_one_letter_code
_entity_poly.pdbx_strand_id
1 'polypeptide(L)'
;MGMTADEFWYGDPWLFAARREAERLGAERRDWERWQSGAYVYDALLRASAVLNPFSGKDRADDWMERPYGHEGEEEPVDAATRAINEQADHQRFAEWILAHGPQ
;
A
#
# COMPACT_ATOMS: atom_id res chain seq x y z
N MET A 1 -18.18 26.72 7.11
CA MET A 1 -17.42 27.50 6.11
C MET A 1 -15.98 27.02 6.15
N GLY A 2 -15.44 26.52 5.04
CA GLY A 2 -14.13 25.85 5.00
C GLY A 2 -12.92 26.79 5.02
N MET A 3 -13.17 28.10 5.04
CA MET A 3 -12.18 29.16 5.06
C MET A 3 -12.74 30.28 5.93
N THR A 4 -11.89 30.94 6.72
CA THR A 4 -12.30 32.13 7.45
C THR A 4 -12.52 33.29 6.49
N ALA A 5 -13.34 34.28 6.85
CA ALA A 5 -13.56 35.46 6.01
C ALA A 5 -12.24 36.21 5.73
N ASP A 6 -11.34 36.21 6.70
CA ASP A 6 -10.02 36.84 6.59
C ASP A 6 -9.11 36.10 5.60
N GLU A 7 -9.06 34.76 5.65
CA GLU A 7 -8.34 33.95 4.65
C GLU A 7 -8.92 34.10 3.23
N PHE A 8 -10.23 34.32 3.10
CA PHE A 8 -10.86 34.52 1.78
C PHE A 8 -10.46 35.85 1.13
N TRP A 9 -10.33 36.91 1.93
CA TRP A 9 -10.01 38.26 1.43
C TRP A 9 -8.51 38.58 1.41
N TYR A 10 -7.75 38.04 2.36
CA TYR A 10 -6.33 38.35 2.56
C TYR A 10 -5.40 37.14 2.37
N GLY A 11 -5.94 35.93 2.32
CA GLY A 11 -5.18 34.71 2.09
C GLY A 11 -5.09 34.31 0.62
N ASP A 12 -4.50 33.15 0.37
CA ASP A 12 -4.42 32.56 -0.97
C ASP A 12 -5.64 31.65 -1.23
N PRO A 13 -6.53 31.99 -2.18
CA PRO A 13 -7.68 31.16 -2.55
C PRO A 13 -7.30 29.75 -3.03
N TRP A 14 -6.10 29.58 -3.61
CA TRP A 14 -5.61 28.28 -4.09
C TRP A 14 -5.29 27.32 -2.97
N LEU A 15 -4.85 27.82 -1.81
CA LEU A 15 -4.58 27.00 -0.63
C LEU A 15 -5.84 26.30 -0.13
N PHE A 16 -7.00 26.97 -0.19
CA PHE A 16 -8.27 26.37 0.20
C PHE A 16 -8.66 25.22 -0.74
N ALA A 17 -8.53 25.43 -2.06
CA ALA A 17 -8.81 24.40 -3.05
C ALA A 17 -7.87 23.18 -2.88
N ALA A 18 -6.57 23.43 -2.67
CA ALA A 18 -5.59 22.38 -2.44
C ALA A 18 -5.87 21.58 -1.15
N ARG A 19 -6.25 22.25 -0.05
CA ARG A 19 -6.64 21.58 1.20
C ARG A 19 -7.89 20.71 1.03
N ARG A 20 -8.88 21.19 0.29
CA ARG A 20 -10.10 20.43 0.00
C ARG A 20 -9.82 19.18 -0.79
N GLU A 21 -8.94 19.30 -1.78
CA GLU A 21 -8.53 18.16 -2.58
C GLU A 21 -7.72 17.16 -1.74
N ALA A 22 -6.80 17.64 -0.91
CA ALA A 22 -6.06 16.78 0.02
C ALA A 22 -6.98 16.07 1.03
N GLU A 23 -8.00 16.75 1.55
CA GLU A 23 -9.03 16.16 2.42
C GLU A 23 -9.83 15.08 1.68
N ARG A 24 -10.25 15.33 0.44
CA ARG A 24 -10.97 14.35 -0.41
C ARG A 24 -10.12 13.10 -0.63
N LEU A 25 -8.88 13.27 -1.09
CA LEU A 25 -7.93 12.16 -1.29
C LEU A 25 -7.65 11.42 0.02
N GLY A 26 -7.56 12.14 1.13
CA GLY A 26 -7.38 11.56 2.46
C GLY A 26 -8.60 10.80 2.98
N ALA A 27 -9.81 11.16 2.56
CA ALA A 27 -11.03 10.41 2.86
C ALA A 27 -11.08 9.13 2.01
N GLU A 28 -10.84 9.25 0.71
CA GLU A 28 -10.81 8.10 -0.22
C GLU A 28 -9.78 7.06 0.21
N ARG A 29 -8.57 7.48 0.58
CA ARG A 29 -7.55 6.55 1.09
C ARG A 29 -8.03 5.81 2.34
N ARG A 30 -8.68 6.50 3.28
CA ARG A 30 -9.21 5.87 4.50
C ARG A 30 -10.35 4.90 4.20
N ASP A 31 -11.20 5.21 3.24
CA ASP A 31 -12.26 4.30 2.82
C ASP A 31 -11.69 3.03 2.19
N TRP A 32 -10.63 3.16 1.37
CA TRP A 32 -9.87 2.02 0.85
C TRP A 32 -9.21 1.19 1.95
N GLU A 33 -8.53 1.82 2.91
CA GLU A 33 -7.92 1.14 4.06
C GLU A 33 -8.96 0.38 4.88
N ARG A 34 -10.12 0.99 5.15
CA ARG A 34 -11.23 0.35 5.87
C ARG A 34 -11.79 -0.83 5.10
N TRP A 35 -11.97 -0.68 3.79
CA TRP A 35 -12.42 -1.77 2.93
C TRP A 35 -11.47 -2.97 2.97
N GLN A 36 -10.16 -2.71 2.84
CA GLN A 36 -9.13 -3.76 2.96
C GLN A 36 -9.17 -4.43 4.32
N SER A 37 -9.25 -3.65 5.42
CA SER A 37 -9.36 -4.23 6.77
C SER A 37 -10.61 -5.12 6.92
N GLY A 38 -11.73 -4.73 6.32
CA GLY A 38 -12.95 -5.53 6.31
C GLY A 38 -12.77 -6.87 5.59
N ALA A 39 -12.04 -6.89 4.48
CA ALA A 39 -11.71 -8.11 3.77
C ALA A 39 -10.88 -9.09 4.63
N TYR A 40 -9.85 -8.59 5.34
CA TYR A 40 -9.08 -9.42 6.27
C TYR A 40 -9.94 -9.97 7.41
N VAL A 41 -10.80 -9.14 8.01
CA VAL A 41 -11.70 -9.59 9.08
C VAL A 41 -12.67 -10.67 8.59
N TYR A 42 -13.23 -10.48 7.39
CA TYR A 42 -14.12 -11.46 6.77
C TYR A 42 -13.43 -12.81 6.56
N ASP A 43 -12.22 -12.83 6.00
CA ASP A 43 -11.46 -14.07 5.79
C ASP A 43 -11.08 -14.75 7.12
N ALA A 44 -10.71 -13.96 8.14
CA ALA A 44 -10.45 -14.47 9.49
C ALA A 44 -11.64 -15.21 10.08
N LEU A 45 -12.84 -14.64 9.95
CA LEU A 45 -14.06 -15.26 10.45
C LEU A 45 -14.36 -16.57 9.69
N LEU A 46 -14.15 -16.60 8.38
CA LEU A 46 -14.34 -17.82 7.59
C LEU A 46 -13.38 -18.93 8.02
N ARG A 47 -12.10 -18.62 8.24
CA ARG A 47 -11.10 -19.59 8.71
C ARG A 47 -11.37 -20.06 10.14
N ALA A 48 -11.91 -19.18 10.98
CA ALA A 48 -12.32 -19.53 12.35
C ALA A 48 -13.69 -20.24 12.42
N SER A 49 -14.45 -20.29 11.32
CA SER A 49 -15.84 -20.77 11.32
C SER A 49 -15.99 -22.19 11.85
N ALA A 50 -15.01 -23.06 11.57
CA ALA A 50 -15.05 -24.44 12.04
C ALA A 50 -14.89 -24.54 13.57
N VAL A 51 -14.01 -23.73 14.18
CA VAL A 51 -13.84 -23.69 15.64
C VAL A 51 -15.09 -23.15 16.32
N LEU A 52 -15.75 -22.17 15.70
CA LEU A 52 -16.98 -21.58 16.21
C LEU A 52 -18.19 -22.52 16.03
N ASN A 53 -18.08 -23.56 15.20
CA ASN A 53 -19.12 -24.54 14.97
C ASN A 53 -18.91 -25.79 15.87
N PRO A 54 -19.76 -26.01 16.90
CA PRO A 54 -19.62 -27.14 17.82
C PRO A 54 -19.71 -28.52 17.13
N PHE A 55 -20.24 -28.57 15.91
CA PHE A 55 -20.43 -29.81 15.14
C PHE A 55 -19.35 -30.05 14.08
N SER A 56 -18.36 -29.15 13.92
CA SER A 56 -17.35 -29.31 12.86
C SER A 56 -16.31 -30.39 13.17
N GLY A 57 -16.15 -30.76 14.45
CA GLY A 57 -15.09 -31.66 14.91
C GLY A 57 -13.67 -31.09 14.81
N LYS A 58 -13.48 -29.86 14.33
CA LYS A 58 -12.21 -29.13 14.34
C LYS A 58 -12.09 -28.31 15.62
N ASP A 59 -10.94 -28.43 16.29
CA ASP A 59 -10.58 -27.67 17.49
C ASP A 59 -9.74 -26.42 17.19
N ARG A 60 -9.10 -26.38 16.02
CA ARG A 60 -8.22 -25.28 15.58
C ARG A 60 -8.73 -24.62 14.30
N ALA A 61 -8.54 -23.29 14.24
CA ALA A 61 -8.82 -22.50 13.06
C ALA A 61 -7.76 -22.79 11.99
N ASP A 62 -8.13 -22.64 10.72
CA ASP A 62 -7.16 -22.75 9.64
C ASP A 62 -6.13 -21.61 9.74
N ASP A 63 -4.90 -21.85 9.28
CA ASP A 63 -3.77 -20.92 9.44
C ASP A 63 -4.05 -19.55 8.80
N TRP A 64 -3.39 -18.51 9.32
CA TRP A 64 -3.50 -17.16 8.78
C TRP A 64 -2.85 -17.04 7.39
N MET A 65 -3.19 -15.98 6.66
CA MET A 65 -2.56 -15.67 5.38
C MET A 65 -1.05 -15.43 5.55
N GLU A 66 -0.26 -16.00 4.66
CA GLU A 66 1.20 -15.77 4.62
C GLU A 66 1.56 -14.38 4.11
N ARG A 67 0.71 -13.79 3.25
CA ARG A 67 0.97 -12.52 2.56
C ARG A 67 -0.26 -11.62 2.53
N PRO A 68 -0.06 -10.28 2.48
CA PRO A 68 -1.17 -9.34 2.34
C PRO A 68 -1.81 -9.43 0.95
N TYR A 69 -3.10 -9.11 0.87
CA TYR A 69 -3.83 -8.96 -0.40
C TYR A 69 -3.13 -7.98 -1.34
N GLY A 70 -3.05 -8.33 -2.63
CA GLY A 70 -2.40 -7.51 -3.66
C GLY A 70 -0.89 -7.71 -3.77
N HIS A 71 -0.28 -8.48 -2.88
CA HIS A 71 1.13 -8.89 -2.96
C HIS A 71 1.27 -10.33 -3.47
N GLU A 72 0.60 -10.63 -4.60
CA GLU A 72 0.60 -11.95 -5.27
C GLU A 72 1.84 -12.17 -6.15
N GLY A 73 2.82 -11.27 -6.09
CA GLY A 73 4.12 -11.48 -6.73
C GLY A 73 4.92 -12.54 -5.98
N GLU A 74 5.20 -13.65 -6.65
CA GLU A 74 6.32 -14.51 -6.32
C GLU A 74 7.59 -13.66 -6.43
N GLU A 75 8.12 -13.17 -5.31
CA GLU A 75 9.58 -13.04 -5.21
C GLU A 75 10.11 -14.47 -5.24
N GLU A 76 10.28 -15.01 -6.46
CA GLU A 76 11.19 -16.13 -6.69
C GLU A 76 12.45 -15.79 -5.89
N PRO A 77 12.90 -16.63 -4.93
CA PRO A 77 14.07 -16.33 -4.14
C PRO A 77 15.25 -16.17 -5.10
N VAL A 78 15.58 -14.92 -5.43
CA VAL A 78 16.64 -14.60 -6.36
C VAL A 78 17.92 -15.06 -5.69
N ASP A 79 18.50 -16.14 -6.20
CA ASP A 79 19.74 -16.70 -5.68
C ASP A 79 20.76 -15.58 -5.49
N ALA A 80 21.52 -15.61 -4.39
CA ALA A 80 22.38 -14.50 -3.99
C ALA A 80 23.37 -14.09 -5.09
N ALA A 81 23.79 -15.07 -5.92
CA ALA A 81 24.58 -14.85 -7.12
C ALA A 81 23.84 -14.04 -8.19
N THR A 82 22.59 -14.38 -8.48
CA THR A 82 21.73 -13.66 -9.43
C THR A 82 21.44 -12.24 -8.93
N ARG A 83 21.26 -12.05 -7.62
CA ARG A 83 21.10 -10.73 -7.01
C ARG A 83 22.34 -9.86 -7.19
N ALA A 84 23.54 -10.40 -6.93
CA ALA A 84 24.79 -9.67 -7.10
C ALA A 84 25.06 -9.29 -8.58
N ILE A 85 24.67 -10.15 -9.52
CA ILE A 85 24.76 -9.86 -10.96
C ILE A 85 23.80 -8.72 -11.35
N ASN A 86 22.56 -8.76 -10.85
CA ASN A 86 21.58 -7.71 -11.09
C ASN A 86 22.03 -6.36 -10.51
N GLU A 87 22.58 -6.37 -9.29
CA GLU A 87 23.13 -5.18 -8.63
C GLU A 87 24.29 -4.57 -9.45
N GLN A 88 25.21 -5.41 -9.96
CA GLN A 88 26.30 -4.95 -10.84
C GLN A 88 25.77 -4.39 -12.16
N ALA A 89 24.77 -5.04 -12.77
CA ALA A 89 24.14 -4.56 -14.00
C ALA A 89 23.42 -3.22 -13.79
N ASP A 90 22.77 -3.03 -12.65
CA ASP A 90 22.08 -1.80 -12.30
C ASP A 90 23.05 -0.64 -12.06
N HIS A 91 24.19 -0.89 -11.41
CA HIS A 91 25.26 0.11 -11.28
C HIS A 91 25.84 0.52 -12.64
N GLN A 92 26.03 -0.42 -13.56
CA GLN A 92 26.50 -0.13 -14.90
C GLN A 92 25.49 0.71 -15.69
N ARG A 93 24.21 0.31 -15.69
CA ARG A 93 23.12 1.08 -16.33
C ARG A 93 23.00 2.49 -15.77
N PHE A 94 23.14 2.63 -14.45
CA PHE A 94 23.09 3.94 -13.81
C PHE A 94 24.29 4.82 -14.18
N ALA A 95 25.50 4.25 -14.21
CA ALA A 95 26.70 4.95 -14.66
C ALA A 95 26.59 5.38 -16.14
N GLU A 96 26.11 4.49 -17.01
CA GLU A 96 25.84 4.80 -18.42
C GLU A 96 24.79 5.91 -18.58
N TRP A 97 23.72 5.87 -17.78
CA TRP A 97 22.68 6.89 -17.79
C TRP A 97 23.22 8.26 -17.36
N ILE A 98 24.05 8.31 -16.31
CA ILE A 98 24.73 9.54 -15.86
C ILE A 98 25.71 10.05 -16.92
N LEU A 99 26.45 9.19 -17.60
CA LEU A 99 27.37 9.62 -18.66
C LEU A 99 26.62 10.17 -19.87
N ALA A 100 25.44 9.62 -20.18
CA ALA A 100 24.62 10.07 -21.31
C ALA A 100 23.81 11.35 -21.02
N HIS A 101 23.42 11.58 -19.76
CA HIS A 101 22.50 12.67 -19.38
C HIS A 101 23.06 13.62 -18.31
N GLY A 102 24.33 13.47 -17.94
CA GLY A 102 25.01 14.35 -17.01
C GLY A 102 25.22 15.75 -17.62
N PRO A 103 25.24 16.81 -16.80
CA PRO A 103 25.52 18.16 -17.29
C PRO A 103 26.97 18.23 -17.80
N GLN A 104 27.15 18.77 -19.01
CA GLN A 104 28.48 19.00 -19.63
C GLN A 104 29.23 20.17 -19.00
#